data_AF-A0A8T3X747-F1
#
_entry.id   AF-A0A8T3X747-F1
#
_cell.length_a   1.000
_cell.length_b   1.000
_cell.length_c   1.000
_cell.angle_alpha   90.00
_cell.angle_beta   90.00
_cell.angle_gamma   90.00
#
_symmetry.space_group_name_H-M   'P 1'
#
loop_
_entity.id
_entity.type
_entity.pdbx_description
1 polymer ?
#
loop_
_entity_poly.entity_id
_entity_poly.type
_entity_poly.pdbx_seq_one_letter_code
_entity_poly.pdbx_strand_id
1 'polypeptide(L)'
;MAKKPFRFYWEEKPEEINIAAPGFSRDEIKVSIDKGFINISAEKKGRKVEKRKGFYKEEAFQKEFRRSMSLPENVKADELEVKVEDGSVKIKRKKRKQA
;
A
#
# COMPACT_ATOMS: atom_id res chain seq x y z
N MET A 1 25.15 8.67 6.53
CA MET A 1 24.09 8.70 5.49
C MET A 1 22.74 8.63 6.18
N ALA A 2 21.93 9.68 6.12
CA ALA A 2 20.58 9.64 6.67
C ALA A 2 19.75 8.62 5.88
N LYS A 3 19.06 7.69 6.56
CA LYS A 3 18.04 6.87 5.91
C LYS A 3 16.99 7.82 5.34
N LYS A 4 16.79 7.77 4.02
CA LYS A 4 15.75 8.54 3.35
C LYS A 4 14.41 8.22 4.04
N PRO A 5 13.60 9.22 4.42
CA PRO A 5 12.31 8.97 5.04
C PRO A 5 11.45 8.12 4.10
N PHE A 6 10.78 7.11 4.65
CA PHE A 6 9.77 6.35 3.92
C PHE A 6 8.65 7.32 3.57
N ARG A 7 8.42 7.53 2.27
CA ARG A 7 7.39 8.45 1.78
C ARG A 7 6.35 7.64 1.03
N PHE A 8 5.17 7.56 1.61
CA PHE A 8 4.00 7.02 0.94
C PHE A 8 3.46 8.09 -0.02
N TYR A 9 3.11 7.68 -1.22
CA TYR A 9 2.41 8.53 -2.17
C TYR A 9 1.12 7.85 -2.58
N TRP A 10 0.08 8.65 -2.73
CA TRP A 10 -1.16 8.23 -3.34
C TRP A 10 -1.58 9.30 -4.34
N GLU A 11 -2.19 8.85 -5.42
CA GLU A 11 -2.70 9.71 -6.48
C GLU A 11 -4.07 9.18 -6.88
N GLU A 12 -5.05 10.08 -6.90
CA GLU A 12 -6.42 9.80 -7.32
C GLU A 12 -6.65 10.44 -8.68
N LYS A 13 -6.98 9.60 -9.66
CA LYS A 13 -7.39 9.98 -11.00
C LYS A 13 -8.84 9.51 -11.22
N PRO A 14 -9.58 10.08 -12.19
CA PRO A 14 -11.00 9.77 -12.38
C PRO A 14 -11.34 8.28 -12.55
N GLU A 15 -10.44 7.48 -13.12
CA GLU A 15 -10.65 6.04 -13.35
C GLU A 15 -9.62 5.14 -12.65
N GLU A 16 -8.66 5.72 -11.93
CA GLU A 16 -7.48 5.04 -11.43
C GLU A 16 -7.01 5.62 -10.11
N ILE A 17 -6.67 4.75 -9.16
CA ILE A 17 -6.05 5.10 -7.89
C ILE A 17 -4.70 4.39 -7.83
N ASN A 18 -3.63 5.16 -7.64
CA ASN A 18 -2.29 4.64 -7.44
C ASN A 18 -1.86 4.91 -6.01
N ILE A 19 -1.34 3.89 -5.35
CA ILE A 19 -0.76 3.99 -4.01
C ILE A 19 0.60 3.33 -4.07
N ALA A 20 1.58 3.93 -3.43
CA ALA A 20 2.85 3.28 -3.21
C ALA A 20 3.24 3.29 -1.74
N ALA A 21 3.57 2.09 -1.30
CA ALA A 21 4.11 1.72 -0.02
C ALA A 21 5.49 1.07 -0.24
N PRO A 22 6.51 1.87 -0.61
CA PRO A 22 7.84 1.35 -0.84
C PRO A 22 8.38 0.65 0.42
N GLY A 23 8.93 -0.56 0.25
CA GLY A 23 9.46 -1.37 1.34
C GLY A 23 8.47 -2.35 1.98
N PHE A 24 7.24 -2.41 1.48
CA PHE A 24 6.28 -3.47 1.77
C PHE A 24 6.22 -4.43 0.59
N SER A 25 6.16 -5.72 0.90
CA SER A 25 5.89 -6.79 -0.07
C SER A 25 4.38 -6.89 -0.33
N ARG A 26 4.01 -7.61 -1.38
CA ARG A 26 2.60 -7.81 -1.76
C ARG A 26 1.76 -8.39 -0.61
N ASP A 27 2.31 -9.33 0.15
CA ASP A 27 1.60 -10.01 1.23
C ASP A 27 1.44 -9.14 2.48
N GLU A 28 2.29 -8.12 2.64
CA GLU A 28 2.21 -7.13 3.70
C GLU A 28 1.16 -6.05 3.41
N ILE A 29 0.64 -5.99 2.18
CA ILE A 29 -0.39 -5.02 1.74
C ILE A 29 -1.74 -5.71 1.63
N LYS A 30 -2.74 -5.19 2.35
CA LYS A 30 -4.13 -5.63 2.28
C LYS A 30 -5.00 -4.56 1.66
N VAL A 31 -5.79 -4.97 0.67
CA VAL A 31 -6.82 -4.15 0.03
C VAL A 31 -8.16 -4.85 0.23
N SER A 32 -9.15 -4.11 0.72
CA SER A 32 -10.51 -4.61 0.90
C SER A 32 -11.51 -3.55 0.47
N ILE A 33 -12.67 -4.00 -0.02
CA ILE A 33 -13.78 -3.12 -0.38
C ILE A 33 -14.97 -3.51 0.49
N ASP A 34 -15.42 -2.60 1.34
CA ASP A 34 -16.52 -2.81 2.27
C ASP A 34 -17.35 -1.52 2.39
N LYS A 35 -18.68 -1.65 2.47
CA LYS A 35 -19.61 -0.52 2.70
C LYS A 35 -19.39 0.71 1.82
N GLY A 36 -18.99 0.53 0.56
CA GLY A 36 -18.70 1.64 -0.35
C GLY A 36 -17.36 2.35 -0.08
N PHE A 37 -16.46 1.72 0.67
CA PHE A 37 -15.10 2.20 0.91
C PHE A 37 -14.06 1.20 0.41
N ILE A 38 -13.00 1.73 -0.21
CA ILE A 38 -11.76 1.02 -0.48
C ILE A 38 -10.85 1.25 0.73
N ASN A 39 -10.49 0.18 1.42
CA ASN A 39 -9.59 0.18 2.56
C ASN A 39 -8.27 -0.45 2.15
N ILE A 40 -7.19 0.33 2.24
CA ILE A 40 -5.82 -0.10 2.01
C ILE A 40 -5.07 -0.06 3.33
N SER A 41 -4.36 -1.13 3.65
CA SER A 41 -3.49 -1.19 4.82
C SER A 41 -2.19 -1.92 4.51
N ALA A 42 -1.10 -1.51 5.13
CA ALA A 42 0.19 -2.18 5.08
C ALA A 42 0.85 -2.13 6.44
N GLU A 43 1.44 -3.24 6.90
CA GLU A 43 2.11 -3.32 8.20
C GLU A 43 3.39 -4.15 8.10
N LYS A 44 4.48 -3.66 8.70
CA LYS A 44 5.78 -4.32 8.73
C LYS A 44 6.45 -4.06 10.07
N LYS A 45 6.85 -5.14 10.75
CA LYS A 45 7.66 -5.07 11.98
C LYS A 45 8.98 -5.78 11.75
N GLY A 46 10.01 -5.35 12.46
CA GLY A 46 11.30 -6.02 12.37
C GLY A 46 12.29 -5.52 13.41
N ARG A 47 13.42 -6.21 13.47
CA ARG A 47 14.54 -5.92 14.35
C ARG A 47 15.80 -5.87 13.51
N LYS A 48 16.60 -4.81 13.65
CA LYS A 48 17.90 -4.67 13.01
C LYS A 48 18.97 -4.81 14.08
N VAL A 49 19.87 -5.77 13.91
CA VAL A 49 21.03 -5.99 14.79
C VAL A 49 22.28 -5.62 14.02
N GLU A 50 23.14 -4.80 14.63
CA GLU A 50 24.41 -4.37 14.06
C GLU A 50 25.53 -4.66 15.09
N LYS A 51 26.42 -5.59 14.73
CA LYS A 51 27.52 -6.07 15.58
C LYS A 51 28.86 -5.79 14.90
N ARG A 52 29.76 -5.09 15.60
CA ARG A 52 31.17 -4.91 15.21
C ARG A 52 32.02 -4.79 16.47
N LYS A 53 33.35 -4.88 16.35
CA LYS A 53 34.26 -4.91 17.51
C LYS A 53 34.04 -3.66 18.40
N GLY A 54 33.68 -3.87 19.66
CA GLY A 54 33.37 -2.79 20.62
C GLY A 54 32.04 -2.07 20.41
N PHE A 55 31.13 -2.58 19.57
CA PHE A 55 29.85 -1.92 19.27
C PHE A 55 28.73 -2.95 19.06
N TYR A 56 27.65 -2.76 19.82
CA TYR A 56 26.41 -3.49 19.69
C TYR A 56 25.27 -2.48 19.57
N LYS A 57 24.49 -2.59 18.49
CA LYS A 57 23.26 -1.82 18.33
C LYS A 57 22.13 -2.73 17.91
N GLU A 58 20.99 -2.51 18.51
CA GLU A 58 19.77 -3.22 18.21
C GLU A 58 18.61 -2.24 18.16
N GLU A 59 17.89 -2.24 17.05
CA GLU A 59 16.75 -1.36 16.83
C GLU A 59 15.54 -2.18 16.39
N ALA A 60 14.46 -2.08 17.16
CA ALA A 60 13.14 -2.52 16.70
C ALA A 60 12.50 -1.41 15.86
N PHE A 61 11.78 -1.79 14.80
CA PHE A 61 10.97 -0.88 14.01
C PHE A 61 9.59 -1.47 13.74
N GLN A 62 8.58 -0.60 13.75
CA GLN A 62 7.23 -0.87 13.24
C GLN A 62 6.91 0.20 12.20
N LYS A 63 6.35 -0.22 11.07
CA LYS A 63 5.86 0.65 10.01
C LYS A 63 4.46 0.22 9.67
N GLU A 64 3.57 1.19 9.57
CA GLU A 64 2.21 0.95 9.12
C GLU A 64 1.71 2.09 8.24
N PHE A 65 0.80 1.75 7.34
CA PHE A 65 0.05 2.67 6.52
C PHE A 65 -1.39 2.17 6.47
N ARG A 66 -2.36 3.07 6.68
CA ARG A 66 -3.78 2.76 6.52
C ARG A 66 -4.46 3.94 5.85
N ARG A 67 -5.31 3.64 4.88
CA ARG A 67 -6.07 4.65 4.16
C ARG A 67 -7.40 4.06 3.72
N SER A 68 -8.45 4.84 3.92
CA SER A 68 -9.80 4.52 3.48
C SER A 68 -10.28 5.61 2.55
N MET A 69 -10.91 5.21 1.45
CA MET A 69 -11.37 6.11 0.40
C MET A 69 -12.77 5.70 -0.01
N SER A 70 -13.67 6.67 -0.20
CA SER A 70 -15.01 6.40 -0.70
C SER A 70 -14.97 5.94 -2.15
N LEU A 71 -15.69 4.86 -2.47
CA LEU A 71 -16.03 4.56 -3.85
C LEU A 71 -17.07 5.58 -4.34
N PRO A 72 -16.96 6.04 -5.60
CA PRO A 72 -18.06 6.74 -6.25
C PRO A 72 -19.33 5.88 -6.28
N GLU A 73 -20.50 6.49 -6.14
CA GLU A 73 -21.81 5.79 -6.06
C GLU A 73 -22.08 4.84 -7.25
N ASN A 74 -21.45 5.12 -8.39
CA ASN A 74 -21.62 4.44 -9.66
C ASN A 74 -20.55 3.37 -9.95
N VAL A 75 -19.77 2.95 -8.95
CA VAL A 75 -18.72 1.92 -9.08
C VAL A 75 -18.96 0.77 -8.10
N LYS A 76 -19.21 -0.43 -8.63
CA LYS A 76 -19.27 -1.65 -7.81
C LYS A 76 -17.88 -2.26 -7.61
N ALA A 77 -17.69 -2.99 -6.51
CA ALA A 77 -16.45 -3.70 -6.22
C ALA A 77 -16.06 -4.67 -7.35
N ASP A 78 -17.03 -5.37 -7.95
CA ASP A 78 -16.81 -6.30 -9.06
C ASP A 78 -16.31 -5.63 -10.35
N GLU A 79 -16.55 -4.33 -10.50
CA GLU A 79 -16.07 -3.52 -11.62
C GLU A 79 -14.65 -2.99 -11.40
N LEU A 80 -14.01 -3.26 -10.27
CA LEU A 80 -12.65 -2.83 -9.99
C LEU A 80 -11.64 -3.96 -10.26
N GLU A 81 -10.49 -3.58 -10.80
CA GLU A 81 -9.30 -4.42 -10.91
C GLU A 81 -8.22 -3.84 -9.99
N VAL A 82 -7.75 -4.66 -9.04
CA VAL A 82 -6.66 -4.31 -8.13
C VAL A 82 -5.41 -5.09 -8.54
N LYS A 83 -4.32 -4.36 -8.76
CA LYS A 83 -2.98 -4.92 -8.99
C LYS A 83 -2.04 -4.47 -7.90
N VAL A 84 -1.22 -5.40 -7.41
CA VAL A 84 -0.20 -5.12 -6.41
C VAL A 84 1.14 -5.58 -6.96
N GLU A 85 2.06 -4.64 -7.15
CA GLU A 85 3.36 -4.87 -7.79
C GLU A 85 4.41 -3.97 -7.13
N ASP A 86 5.54 -4.53 -6.72
CA ASP A 86 6.69 -3.82 -6.12
C ASP A 86 6.34 -2.84 -4.98
N GLY A 87 5.42 -3.23 -4.10
CA GLY A 87 4.98 -2.38 -2.99
C GLY A 87 4.09 -1.22 -3.42
N SER A 88 3.57 -1.26 -4.64
CA SER A 88 2.54 -0.35 -5.15
C SER A 88 1.22 -1.08 -5.35
N VAL A 89 0.11 -0.37 -5.12
CA VAL A 89 -1.26 -0.81 -5.38
C VAL A 89 -1.83 0.10 -6.46
N LYS A 90 -2.31 -0.51 -7.53
CA LYS A 90 -3.04 0.17 -8.60
C LYS A 90 -4.45 -0.39 -8.64
N ILE A 91 -5.42 0.49 -8.44
CA ILE A 91 -6.85 0.16 -8.50
C ILE A 91 -7.42 0.91 -9.69
N LYS A 92 -8.09 0.20 -10.60
CA LYS A 92 -8.72 0.82 -11.77
C LYS A 92 -10.10 0.24 -12.03
N ARG A 93 -10.95 1.01 -12.70
CA ARG A 93 -12.20 0.47 -13.22
C ARG A 93 -11.90 -0.48 -14.39
N LYS A 94 -12.53 -1.65 -14.39
CA LYS A 94 -12.56 -2.56 -15.53
C LYS A 94 -13.27 -1.82 -16.66
N LYS A 95 -12.57 -1.59 -17.77
CA LYS A 95 -13.25 -1.19 -19.00
C LYS A 95 -14.18 -2.34 -19.39
N ARG A 96 -15.49 -2.10 -19.42
CA ARG A 96 -16.39 -3.02 -20.12
C ARG A 96 -15.87 -3.11 -21.56
N LYS A 97 -15.40 -4.30 -21.98
CA LYS A 97 -15.35 -4.59 -23.40
C LYS A 97 -16.80 -4.46 -23.89
N GLN A 98 -17.10 -3.37 -24.60
CA GLN A 98 -18.24 -3.39 -25.50
C GLN A 98 -17.93 -4.48 -26.53
N ALA A 99 -18.73 -5.53 -26.50
CA ALA A 99 -18.87 -6.47 -27.62
C ALA A 99 -19.99 -5.95 -28.52
#